data_AF-A0A0S8JWB3-F1
#
_entry.id   AF-A0A0S8JWB3-F1
#
_cell.length_a   1.000
_cell.length_b   1.000
_cell.length_c   1.000
_cell.angle_alpha   90.00
_cell.angle_beta   90.00
_cell.angle_gamma   90.00
#
_symmetry.space_group_name_H-M   'P 1'
#
loop_
_entity.id
_entity.type
_entity.pdbx_description
1 polymer ?
#
loop_
_entity_poly.entity_id
_entity_poly.type
_entity_poly.pdbx_seq_one_letter_code
_entity_poly.pdbx_strand_id
1 'polypeptide(L)'
;MKKDSFAQSVCRNLIILLGILVVLSGCKSTKKESTDAAGPAEETTKKEDLIQELTSYPLPTAYEITDMLHEAGASYILTLSNPASKVGNYISSAEKALNLGVYGTDLSYASTYMMKQETMRYLESSKKLIDELEISTAFNVSYAERVESNLDTRDSLITIISDSFIDTWDYLVQNEEDKLAILVVSGSYIEGLYITTQIAITAADNTPFLEVIAHQKKSLGTLIGIIEPIKEDADMADIYKSLIDLAEIYEEVGETLTTGQLEKVLSVIDPLRESIV
;
A
#
# COMPACT_ATOMS: atom_id res chain seq x y z
N MET A 1 -63.87 52.45 4.02
CA MET A 1 -63.05 53.07 2.96
C MET A 1 -62.35 54.29 3.54
N LYS A 2 -61.03 54.38 3.31
CA LYS A 2 -60.06 55.43 3.71
C LYS A 2 -59.63 55.36 5.19
N LYS A 3 -58.64 54.52 5.49
CA LYS A 3 -57.17 54.69 5.41
C LYS A 3 -56.60 55.36 6.67
N ASP A 4 -55.69 54.61 7.29
CA ASP A 4 -54.63 55.05 8.19
C ASP A 4 -55.00 55.18 9.67
N SER A 5 -55.44 54.04 10.21
CA SER A 5 -55.32 53.67 11.63
C SER A 5 -53.92 53.11 11.90
N PHE A 6 -53.39 53.38 13.09
CA PHE A 6 -52.34 52.62 13.78
C PHE A 6 -50.86 53.05 13.64
N ALA A 7 -50.60 54.33 13.37
CA ALA A 7 -49.29 54.95 13.64
C ALA A 7 -49.33 55.76 14.97
N GLN A 8 -49.92 55.16 16.01
CA GLN A 8 -50.07 55.78 17.32
C GLN A 8 -49.29 54.95 18.36
N SER A 9 -48.44 55.66 19.09
CA SER A 9 -48.22 55.39 20.52
C SER A 9 -47.18 54.35 20.96
N VAL A 10 -45.93 54.40 20.48
CA VAL A 10 -44.79 53.95 21.32
C VAL A 10 -43.53 54.82 21.15
N CYS A 11 -43.70 56.14 20.98
CA CYS A 11 -42.67 57.14 21.33
C CYS A 11 -42.79 57.53 22.81
N ARG A 12 -42.66 56.54 23.70
CA ARG A 12 -42.67 56.71 25.15
C ARG A 12 -41.36 56.07 25.65
N ASN A 13 -40.22 56.75 25.52
CA ASN A 13 -39.75 57.63 26.59
C ASN A 13 -40.28 57.11 27.95
N LEU A 14 -39.48 56.40 28.72
CA LEU A 14 -38.35 56.94 29.47
C LEU A 14 -38.68 56.57 30.93
N ILE A 15 -37.66 56.13 31.67
CA ILE A 15 -37.60 56.11 33.13
C ILE A 15 -38.36 54.98 33.86
N ILE A 16 -37.65 54.45 34.85
CA ILE A 16 -38.09 53.83 36.12
C ILE A 16 -37.85 52.31 36.12
N LEU A 17 -36.64 51.87 36.51
CA LEU A 17 -36.24 51.50 37.90
C LEU A 17 -36.41 49.97 38.06
N LEU A 18 -35.59 49.14 38.70
CA LEU A 18 -34.57 49.22 39.74
C LEU A 18 -34.00 47.77 39.76
N GLY A 19 -32.72 47.50 39.60
CA GLY A 19 -31.74 47.52 40.70
C GLY A 19 -31.25 46.09 41.04
N ILE A 20 -30.06 46.04 41.65
CA ILE A 20 -29.29 44.88 42.16
C ILE A 20 -28.30 44.32 41.10
N LEU A 21 -27.05 44.79 40.96
CA LEU A 21 -25.96 45.17 41.89
C LEU A 21 -25.09 43.97 42.34
N VAL A 22 -23.76 44.21 42.26
CA VAL A 22 -22.58 43.56 42.90
C VAL A 22 -22.11 42.22 42.31
N VAL A 23 -20.81 41.91 42.08
CA VAL A 23 -19.50 42.38 42.59
C VAL A 23 -18.43 42.09 41.51
N LEU A 24 -17.75 43.09 40.90
CA LEU A 24 -16.36 43.56 41.15
C LEU A 24 -15.21 42.52 41.23
N SER A 25 -14.27 42.61 40.26
CA SER A 25 -12.79 42.76 40.41
C SER A 25 -12.10 42.23 39.13
N GLY A 26 -11.19 42.88 38.41
CA GLY A 26 -10.43 44.12 38.58
C GLY A 26 -8.97 43.93 38.09
N CYS A 27 -8.48 44.86 37.25
CA CYS A 27 -7.12 45.04 36.67
C CYS A 27 -6.69 44.13 35.49
N LYS A 28 -6.36 44.60 34.26
CA LYS A 28 -5.48 45.70 33.73
C LYS A 28 -4.00 45.36 33.97
N SER A 29 -3.03 45.32 33.04
CA SER A 29 -2.81 45.70 31.63
C SER A 29 -1.61 44.84 31.12
N THR A 30 -1.35 44.62 29.83
CA THR A 30 -0.49 45.47 28.97
C THR A 30 -0.17 44.69 27.69
N LYS A 31 -0.14 45.39 26.56
CA LYS A 31 0.15 44.89 25.21
C LYS A 31 1.61 44.40 25.09
N LYS A 32 1.81 43.20 24.52
CA LYS A 32 3.06 42.80 23.84
C LYS A 32 2.71 41.84 22.71
N GLU A 33 3.02 42.23 21.48
CA GLU A 33 3.04 41.34 20.32
C GLU A 33 4.17 40.34 20.46
N SER A 34 3.89 39.07 20.15
CA SER A 34 4.80 38.15 19.48
C SER A 34 4.13 36.80 19.22
N THR A 35 3.86 36.55 17.93
CA THR A 35 4.01 35.29 17.18
C THR A 35 3.19 34.04 17.53
N ASP A 36 2.61 33.49 16.46
CA ASP A 36 1.83 32.27 16.33
C ASP A 36 2.40 31.02 17.01
N ALA A 37 1.47 30.21 17.51
CA ALA A 37 1.58 28.75 17.50
C ALA A 37 0.16 28.19 17.40
N ALA A 38 -0.37 28.15 16.17
CA ALA A 38 -1.44 27.24 15.82
C ALA A 38 -0.92 25.80 16.02
N GLY A 39 -1.67 24.98 16.76
CA GLY A 39 -1.39 23.55 16.87
C GLY A 39 -1.57 22.85 15.52
N PRO A 40 -0.94 21.69 15.30
CA PRO A 40 -1.05 20.96 14.05
C PRO A 40 -2.44 20.32 13.97
N ALA A 41 -3.34 20.95 13.22
CA ALA A 41 -4.61 20.38 12.78
C ALA A 41 -4.67 20.24 11.24
N GLU A 42 -3.51 20.32 10.56
CA GLU A 42 -3.41 20.24 9.09
C GLU A 42 -2.68 18.98 8.59
N GLU A 43 -2.20 18.09 9.48
CA GLU A 43 -1.40 16.92 9.07
C GLU A 43 -2.19 15.62 8.93
N THR A 44 -3.29 15.45 9.66
CA THR A 44 -4.15 14.26 9.55
C THR A 44 -4.92 14.25 8.24
N THR A 45 -5.59 15.36 7.89
CA THR A 45 -6.43 15.45 6.69
C THR A 45 -5.68 15.10 5.40
N LYS A 46 -4.43 15.57 5.25
CA LYS A 46 -3.60 15.29 4.04
C LYS A 46 -3.18 13.82 3.88
N LYS A 47 -3.20 13.03 4.96
CA LYS A 47 -2.72 11.63 4.95
C LYS A 47 -3.83 10.66 4.58
N GLU A 48 -5.05 10.87 5.07
CA GLU A 48 -6.23 10.14 4.59
C GLU A 48 -6.56 10.47 3.11
N ASP A 49 -6.28 11.71 2.69
CA ASP A 49 -6.49 12.15 1.30
C ASP A 49 -5.63 11.38 0.26
N LEU A 50 -4.44 10.89 0.62
CA LEU A 50 -3.52 10.23 -0.32
C LEU A 50 -4.04 8.89 -0.86
N ILE A 51 -4.73 8.09 -0.04
CA ILE A 51 -5.31 6.81 -0.48
C ILE A 51 -6.57 7.08 -1.31
N GLN A 52 -7.38 8.07 -0.93
CA GLN A 52 -8.53 8.50 -1.73
C GLN A 52 -8.12 9.15 -3.08
N GLU A 53 -6.95 9.77 -3.15
CA GLU A 53 -6.39 10.29 -4.41
C GLU A 53 -5.87 9.19 -5.35
N LEU A 54 -5.50 8.02 -4.82
CA LEU A 54 -5.04 6.87 -5.61
C LEU A 54 -6.22 6.11 -6.22
N THR A 55 -6.68 6.62 -7.36
CA THR A 55 -7.74 6.01 -8.17
C THR A 55 -7.33 4.72 -8.92
N SER A 56 -6.09 4.24 -8.75
CA SER A 56 -5.57 3.04 -9.40
C SER A 56 -4.47 2.37 -8.57
N TYR A 57 -4.18 1.10 -8.86
CA TYR A 57 -3.06 0.36 -8.28
C TYR A 57 -1.75 1.18 -8.29
N PRO A 58 -1.04 1.31 -7.16
CA PRO A 58 -0.05 2.38 -6.98
C PRO A 58 1.38 2.02 -7.42
N LEU A 59 1.68 0.74 -7.64
CA LEU A 59 3.02 0.25 -7.99
C LEU A 59 3.02 -0.41 -9.39
N PRO A 60 4.19 -0.65 -10.01
CA PRO A 60 4.27 -1.67 -11.04
C PRO A 60 3.74 -3.01 -10.50
N THR A 61 3.01 -3.74 -11.33
CA THR A 61 2.53 -5.07 -10.98
C THR A 61 3.69 -6.05 -10.82
N ALA A 62 3.48 -7.11 -10.04
CA ALA A 62 4.46 -8.19 -9.93
C ALA A 62 4.82 -8.78 -11.31
N TYR A 63 3.87 -8.77 -12.25
CA TYR A 63 4.13 -9.21 -13.61
C TYR A 63 5.22 -8.36 -14.27
N GLU A 64 5.09 -7.03 -14.26
CA GLU A 64 6.07 -6.11 -14.87
C GLU A 64 7.48 -6.36 -14.33
N ILE A 65 7.62 -6.63 -13.02
CA ILE A 65 8.92 -6.98 -12.42
C ILE A 65 9.44 -8.32 -12.95
N THR A 66 8.59 -9.35 -12.98
CA THR A 66 9.02 -10.67 -13.46
C THR A 66 9.32 -10.69 -14.96
N ASP A 67 8.67 -9.84 -15.74
CA ASP A 67 8.94 -9.65 -17.17
C ASP A 67 10.33 -9.03 -17.38
N MET A 68 10.67 -7.97 -16.63
CA MET A 68 12.02 -7.40 -16.63
C MET A 68 13.09 -8.45 -16.32
N LEU A 69 12.84 -9.34 -15.34
CA LEU A 69 13.75 -10.43 -15.01
C LEU A 69 13.91 -11.42 -16.18
N HIS A 70 12.81 -11.77 -16.83
CA HIS A 70 12.81 -12.68 -17.98
C HIS A 70 13.52 -12.05 -19.19
N GLU A 71 13.27 -10.77 -19.48
CA GLU A 71 13.97 -10.02 -20.54
C GLU A 71 15.46 -9.88 -20.28
N ALA A 72 15.86 -9.73 -19.01
CA ALA A 72 17.25 -9.76 -18.56
C ALA A 72 17.91 -11.15 -18.64
N GLY A 73 17.17 -12.20 -19.04
CA GLY A 73 17.69 -13.54 -19.28
C GLY A 73 17.81 -14.41 -18.02
N ALA A 74 17.12 -14.06 -16.93
CA ALA A 74 17.05 -14.94 -15.77
C ALA A 74 16.41 -16.28 -16.15
N SER A 75 16.75 -17.32 -15.39
CA SER A 75 16.05 -18.61 -15.44
C SER A 75 15.11 -18.72 -14.24
N TYR A 76 14.06 -19.52 -14.38
CA TYR A 76 13.15 -19.82 -13.27
C TYR A 76 13.85 -20.67 -12.21
N ILE A 77 13.76 -20.25 -10.93
CA ILE A 77 14.29 -20.96 -9.78
C ILE A 77 13.12 -21.36 -8.88
N LEU A 78 12.76 -22.65 -8.93
CA LEU A 78 11.59 -23.21 -8.26
C LEU A 78 11.55 -22.97 -6.74
N THR A 79 12.72 -22.87 -6.09
CA THR A 79 12.83 -22.79 -4.63
C THR A 79 12.76 -21.37 -4.09
N LEU A 80 12.64 -20.33 -4.93
CA LEU A 80 12.57 -18.94 -4.47
C LEU A 80 11.20 -18.57 -3.91
N SER A 81 10.15 -19.06 -4.53
CA SER A 81 8.77 -18.73 -4.18
C SER A 81 8.34 -19.28 -2.83
N ASN A 82 7.35 -18.64 -2.21
CA ASN A 82 6.73 -19.11 -0.98
C ASN A 82 6.13 -20.53 -1.20
N PRO A 83 6.46 -21.54 -0.38
CA PRO A 83 5.87 -22.86 -0.55
C PRO A 83 4.35 -22.81 -0.42
N ALA A 84 3.61 -23.19 -1.47
CA ALA A 84 2.14 -23.20 -1.48
C ALA A 84 1.51 -23.96 -0.30
N SER A 85 2.21 -24.95 0.27
CA SER A 85 1.78 -25.66 1.47
C SER A 85 1.63 -24.77 2.71
N LYS A 86 2.22 -23.57 2.74
CA LYS A 86 2.13 -22.61 3.85
C LYS A 86 0.82 -21.81 3.85
N VAL A 87 0.03 -21.83 2.78
CA VAL A 87 -1.20 -21.00 2.67
C VAL A 87 -2.18 -21.20 3.83
N GLY A 88 -2.25 -22.39 4.43
CA GLY A 88 -3.11 -22.66 5.58
C GLY A 88 -2.57 -22.19 6.94
N ASN A 89 -1.36 -21.63 6.99
CA ASN A 89 -0.73 -21.20 8.23
C ASN A 89 -1.05 -19.74 8.59
N TYR A 90 -1.57 -18.95 7.66
CA TYR A 90 -1.91 -17.54 7.88
C TYR A 90 -3.27 -17.44 8.55
N ILE A 91 -3.33 -16.80 9.73
CA ILE A 91 -4.50 -16.81 10.61
C ILE A 91 -5.19 -15.46 10.61
N SER A 92 -4.45 -14.37 10.83
CA SER A 92 -5.03 -13.02 10.88
C SER A 92 -5.36 -12.52 9.47
N SER A 93 -6.31 -11.59 9.35
CA SER A 93 -6.60 -10.94 8.06
C SER A 93 -5.37 -10.20 7.52
N ALA A 94 -4.50 -9.69 8.40
CA ALA A 94 -3.28 -9.02 7.97
C ALA A 94 -2.25 -9.99 7.38
N GLU A 95 -2.02 -11.13 8.04
CA GLU A 95 -1.15 -12.20 7.52
C GLU A 95 -1.64 -12.70 6.16
N LYS A 96 -2.95 -12.90 6.02
CA LYS A 96 -3.58 -13.32 4.76
C LYS A 96 -3.44 -12.27 3.67
N ALA A 97 -3.66 -10.99 3.97
CA ALA A 97 -3.53 -9.90 3.00
C ALA A 97 -2.08 -9.77 2.50
N LEU A 98 -1.09 -9.77 3.41
CA LEU A 98 0.33 -9.79 3.04
C LEU A 98 0.63 -10.97 2.13
N ASN A 99 0.18 -12.17 2.51
CA ASN A 99 0.47 -13.37 1.74
C ASN A 99 -0.32 -13.52 0.46
N LEU A 100 -1.44 -12.81 0.29
CA LEU A 100 -2.11 -12.68 -0.99
C LEU A 100 -1.23 -11.91 -1.98
N GLY A 101 -0.56 -10.84 -1.52
CA GLY A 101 0.45 -10.14 -2.31
C GLY A 101 1.65 -11.01 -2.68
N VAL A 102 2.16 -11.79 -1.70
CA VAL A 102 3.25 -12.74 -1.90
C VAL A 102 2.87 -13.79 -2.95
N TYR A 103 1.76 -14.51 -2.79
CA TYR A 103 1.35 -15.53 -3.75
C TYR A 103 0.91 -14.96 -5.10
N GLY A 104 0.36 -13.74 -5.16
CA GLY A 104 0.14 -13.05 -6.43
C GLY A 104 1.45 -12.81 -7.19
N THR A 105 2.52 -12.54 -6.46
CA THR A 105 3.87 -12.35 -7.03
C THR A 105 4.48 -13.67 -7.48
N ASP A 106 4.35 -14.73 -6.67
CA ASP A 106 4.77 -16.09 -7.05
C ASP A 106 4.00 -16.63 -8.26
N LEU A 107 2.70 -16.36 -8.33
CA LEU A 107 1.85 -16.66 -9.48
C LEU A 107 2.35 -15.95 -10.73
N SER A 108 2.68 -14.66 -10.61
CA SER A 108 3.27 -13.88 -11.71
C SER A 108 4.60 -14.47 -12.14
N TYR A 109 5.48 -14.79 -11.20
CA TYR A 109 6.79 -15.37 -11.48
C TYR A 109 6.67 -16.72 -12.18
N ALA A 110 5.87 -17.65 -11.66
CA ALA A 110 5.66 -18.95 -12.32
C ALA A 110 5.07 -18.79 -13.73
N SER A 111 4.10 -17.88 -13.90
CA SER A 111 3.40 -17.68 -15.16
C SER A 111 4.27 -17.03 -16.23
N THR A 112 5.13 -16.08 -15.85
CA THR A 112 6.08 -15.45 -16.77
C THR A 112 7.01 -16.45 -17.43
N TYR A 113 7.36 -17.52 -16.71
CA TYR A 113 8.24 -18.60 -17.16
C TYR A 113 7.47 -19.85 -17.63
N MET A 114 6.15 -19.75 -17.79
CA MET A 114 5.29 -20.84 -18.28
C MET A 114 5.34 -22.12 -17.44
N MET A 115 5.58 -21.99 -16.14
CA MET A 115 5.66 -23.10 -15.19
C MET A 115 4.25 -23.51 -14.73
N LYS A 116 3.53 -24.25 -15.59
CA LYS A 116 2.09 -24.53 -15.42
C LYS A 116 1.70 -25.12 -14.06
N GLN A 117 2.49 -26.05 -13.53
CA GLN A 117 2.17 -26.69 -12.25
C GLN A 117 2.28 -25.68 -11.11
N GLU A 118 3.30 -24.84 -11.12
CA GLU A 118 3.57 -23.79 -10.16
C GLU A 118 2.52 -22.67 -10.28
N THR A 119 2.19 -22.24 -11.51
CA THR A 119 1.09 -21.31 -11.79
C THR A 119 -0.21 -21.79 -11.15
N MET A 120 -0.59 -23.06 -11.33
CA MET A 120 -1.81 -23.59 -10.71
C MET A 120 -1.74 -23.64 -9.18
N ARG A 121 -0.60 -24.01 -8.62
CA ARG A 121 -0.41 -24.04 -7.15
C ARG A 121 -0.54 -22.66 -6.52
N TYR A 122 0.05 -21.64 -7.13
CA TYR A 122 -0.02 -20.28 -6.63
C TYR A 122 -1.39 -19.65 -6.89
N LEU A 123 -2.04 -19.99 -8.00
CA LEU A 123 -3.45 -19.64 -8.23
C LEU A 123 -4.34 -20.20 -7.12
N GLU A 124 -4.24 -21.49 -6.80
CA GLU A 124 -5.01 -22.11 -5.72
C GLU A 124 -4.75 -21.45 -4.36
N SER A 125 -3.49 -21.10 -4.09
CA SER A 125 -3.11 -20.41 -2.84
C SER A 125 -3.73 -19.01 -2.77
N SER A 126 -3.64 -18.23 -3.84
CA SER A 126 -4.26 -16.90 -3.93
C SER A 126 -5.78 -16.97 -3.82
N LYS A 127 -6.43 -17.92 -4.51
CA LYS A 127 -7.89 -18.12 -4.43
C LYS A 127 -8.35 -18.38 -3.00
N LYS A 128 -7.63 -19.24 -2.28
CA LYS A 128 -7.94 -19.54 -0.89
C LYS A 128 -7.87 -18.30 0.00
N LEU A 129 -6.84 -17.46 -0.17
CA LEU A 129 -6.71 -16.24 0.62
C LEU A 129 -7.78 -15.20 0.25
N ILE A 130 -8.11 -15.06 -1.04
CA ILE A 130 -9.22 -14.21 -1.52
C ILE A 130 -10.53 -14.63 -0.86
N ASP A 131 -10.83 -15.94 -0.83
CA ASP A 131 -12.03 -16.47 -0.20
C ASP A 131 -12.02 -16.25 1.33
N GLU A 132 -10.90 -16.47 2.01
CA GLU A 132 -10.76 -16.27 3.46
C GLU A 132 -10.75 -14.79 3.89
N LEU A 133 -10.43 -13.88 2.96
CA LEU A 133 -10.53 -12.43 3.11
C LEU A 133 -11.89 -11.88 2.67
N GLU A 134 -12.79 -12.74 2.18
CA GLU A 134 -14.12 -12.38 1.68
C GLU A 134 -14.10 -11.34 0.54
N ILE A 135 -13.03 -11.36 -0.27
CA ILE A 135 -12.90 -10.56 -1.49
C ILE A 135 -13.77 -11.21 -2.57
N SER A 136 -14.70 -10.44 -3.16
CA SER A 136 -15.82 -10.91 -4.01
C SER A 136 -15.57 -12.21 -4.81
N THR A 137 -16.41 -13.21 -4.56
CA THR A 137 -16.28 -14.56 -5.14
C THR A 137 -16.62 -14.64 -6.63
N ALA A 138 -17.45 -13.73 -7.16
CA ALA A 138 -17.79 -13.70 -8.58
C ALA A 138 -16.59 -13.27 -9.45
N PHE A 139 -15.75 -12.38 -8.91
CA PHE A 139 -14.48 -11.99 -9.51
C PHE A 139 -13.49 -13.17 -9.50
N ASN A 140 -13.40 -13.86 -8.36
CA ASN A 140 -12.48 -14.98 -8.13
C ASN A 140 -12.71 -16.19 -9.08
N VAL A 141 -13.96 -16.61 -9.28
CA VAL A 141 -14.28 -17.76 -10.16
C VAL A 141 -13.95 -17.45 -11.62
N SER A 142 -14.37 -16.29 -12.12
CA SER A 142 -14.06 -15.84 -13.48
C SER A 142 -12.55 -15.71 -13.71
N TYR A 143 -11.82 -15.18 -12.73
CA TYR A 143 -10.37 -15.04 -12.79
C TYR A 143 -9.65 -16.39 -12.89
N ALA A 144 -9.99 -17.35 -12.02
CA ALA A 144 -9.36 -18.66 -12.01
C ALA A 144 -9.58 -19.42 -13.33
N GLU A 145 -10.81 -19.42 -13.84
CA GLU A 145 -11.15 -20.05 -15.13
C GLU A 145 -10.38 -19.41 -16.29
N ARG A 146 -10.20 -18.08 -16.26
CA ARG A 146 -9.39 -17.35 -17.25
C ARG A 146 -7.93 -17.80 -17.20
N VAL A 147 -7.32 -17.91 -16.02
CA VAL A 147 -5.92 -18.39 -15.88
C VAL A 147 -5.80 -19.83 -16.38
N GLU A 148 -6.67 -20.73 -15.92
CA GLU A 148 -6.68 -22.15 -16.31
C GLU A 148 -6.81 -22.35 -17.82
N SER A 149 -7.66 -21.55 -18.48
CA SER A 149 -7.90 -21.62 -19.92
C SER A 149 -6.74 -21.04 -20.76
N ASN A 150 -5.80 -20.32 -20.14
CA ASN A 150 -4.72 -19.61 -20.82
C ASN A 150 -3.31 -20.04 -20.36
N LEU A 151 -3.17 -21.18 -19.69
CA LEU A 151 -1.87 -21.71 -19.20
C LEU A 151 -0.80 -21.91 -20.29
N ASP A 152 -1.20 -21.91 -21.58
CA ASP A 152 -0.32 -22.04 -22.74
C ASP A 152 -0.02 -20.70 -23.44
N THR A 153 -0.65 -19.61 -23.01
CA THR A 153 -0.57 -18.31 -23.68
C THR A 153 -0.03 -17.26 -22.73
N ARG A 154 1.29 -17.07 -22.74
CA ARG A 154 2.01 -16.11 -21.88
C ARG A 154 1.31 -14.76 -21.86
N ASP A 155 1.16 -14.13 -23.02
CA ASP A 155 0.56 -12.78 -23.18
C ASP A 155 -0.82 -12.67 -22.54
N SER A 156 -1.64 -13.73 -22.62
CA SER A 156 -2.94 -13.74 -21.96
C SER A 156 -2.82 -13.84 -20.44
N LEU A 157 -1.90 -14.67 -19.93
CA LEU A 157 -1.61 -14.73 -18.49
C LEU A 157 -1.14 -13.38 -17.94
N ILE A 158 -0.30 -12.65 -18.70
CA ILE A 158 0.15 -11.29 -18.35
C ILE A 158 -1.04 -10.41 -18.02
N THR A 159 -1.95 -10.28 -18.98
CA THR A 159 -3.11 -9.40 -18.86
C THR A 159 -4.01 -9.86 -17.72
N ILE A 160 -4.34 -11.16 -17.67
CA ILE A 160 -5.26 -11.70 -16.67
C ILE A 160 -4.72 -11.47 -15.25
N ILE A 161 -3.45 -11.77 -15.00
CA ILE A 161 -2.83 -11.64 -13.67
C ILE A 161 -2.65 -10.16 -13.32
N SER A 162 -2.21 -9.32 -14.24
CA SER A 162 -2.04 -7.88 -14.00
C SER A 162 -3.38 -7.21 -13.67
N ASP A 163 -4.44 -7.51 -14.43
CA ASP A 163 -5.80 -7.04 -14.15
C ASP A 163 -6.22 -7.40 -12.72
N SER A 164 -5.87 -8.62 -12.26
CA SER A 164 -6.29 -9.06 -10.94
C SER A 164 -5.69 -8.32 -9.76
N PHE A 165 -4.47 -7.77 -9.90
CA PHE A 165 -3.91 -6.88 -8.88
C PHE A 165 -4.70 -5.58 -8.79
N ILE A 166 -5.06 -5.02 -9.95
CA ILE A 166 -5.83 -3.79 -10.06
C ILE A 166 -7.24 -4.00 -9.49
N ASP A 167 -7.93 -5.05 -9.93
CA ASP A 167 -9.28 -5.36 -9.48
C ASP A 167 -9.33 -5.67 -7.97
N THR A 168 -8.31 -6.33 -7.42
CA THR A 168 -8.20 -6.58 -5.97
C THR A 168 -8.01 -5.28 -5.18
N TRP A 169 -7.12 -4.41 -5.65
CA TRP A 169 -6.91 -3.09 -5.05
C TRP A 169 -8.19 -2.26 -5.07
N ASP A 170 -8.80 -2.13 -6.26
CA ASP A 170 -10.01 -1.35 -6.47
C ASP A 170 -11.15 -1.87 -5.59
N TYR A 171 -11.31 -3.18 -5.48
CA TYR A 171 -12.30 -3.78 -4.60
C TYR A 171 -12.07 -3.41 -3.14
N LEU A 172 -10.85 -3.57 -2.63
CA LEU A 172 -10.56 -3.31 -1.21
C LEU A 172 -10.75 -1.82 -0.88
N VAL A 173 -10.24 -0.91 -1.71
CA VAL A 173 -10.37 0.54 -1.50
C VAL A 173 -11.84 0.98 -1.61
N GLN A 174 -12.61 0.47 -2.58
CA GLN A 174 -14.04 0.80 -2.71
C GLN A 174 -14.90 0.29 -1.55
N ASN A 175 -14.43 -0.72 -0.82
CA ASN A 175 -15.10 -1.26 0.36
C ASN A 175 -14.51 -0.73 1.67
N GLU A 176 -13.72 0.35 1.63
CA GLU A 176 -13.09 0.97 2.81
C GLU A 176 -12.11 0.05 3.56
N GLU A 177 -11.58 -0.98 2.89
CA GLU A 177 -10.60 -1.95 3.42
C GLU A 177 -9.15 -1.52 3.09
N ASP A 178 -8.86 -0.23 3.25
CA ASP A 178 -7.58 0.40 2.85
C ASP A 178 -6.36 -0.28 3.47
N LYS A 179 -6.46 -0.68 4.75
CA LYS A 179 -5.39 -1.41 5.44
C LYS A 179 -5.08 -2.73 4.75
N LEU A 180 -6.09 -3.50 4.34
CA LEU A 180 -5.89 -4.76 3.62
C LEU A 180 -5.28 -4.50 2.24
N ALA A 181 -5.74 -3.46 1.53
CA ALA A 181 -5.17 -3.08 0.24
C ALA A 181 -3.68 -2.77 0.33
N ILE A 182 -3.28 -1.98 1.34
CA ILE A 182 -1.87 -1.63 1.57
C ILE A 182 -1.05 -2.87 1.93
N LEU A 183 -1.58 -3.78 2.76
CA LEU A 183 -0.91 -5.03 3.12
C LEU A 183 -0.68 -5.93 1.90
N VAL A 184 -1.66 -6.06 1.00
CA VAL A 184 -1.52 -6.82 -0.26
C VAL A 184 -0.40 -6.24 -1.12
N VAL A 185 -0.40 -4.93 -1.34
CA VAL A 185 0.65 -4.26 -2.14
C VAL A 185 2.02 -4.40 -1.49
N SER A 186 2.09 -4.30 -0.16
CA SER A 186 3.33 -4.46 0.60
C SER A 186 3.91 -5.86 0.44
N GLY A 187 3.08 -6.90 0.59
CA GLY A 187 3.51 -8.29 0.38
C GLY A 187 4.00 -8.56 -1.03
N SER A 188 3.34 -7.97 -2.03
CA SER A 188 3.77 -8.09 -3.43
C SER A 188 5.11 -7.41 -3.71
N TYR A 189 5.30 -6.20 -3.19
CA TYR A 189 6.57 -5.48 -3.33
C TYR A 189 7.73 -6.25 -2.67
N ILE A 190 7.53 -6.71 -1.42
CA ILE A 190 8.56 -7.44 -0.67
C ILE A 190 8.95 -8.73 -1.41
N GLU A 191 7.98 -9.50 -1.90
CA GLU A 191 8.28 -10.74 -2.61
C GLU A 191 8.97 -10.48 -3.96
N GLY A 192 8.53 -9.47 -4.70
CA GLY A 192 9.12 -9.12 -6.00
C GLY A 192 10.58 -8.69 -5.86
N LEU A 193 10.87 -7.86 -4.85
CA LEU A 193 12.24 -7.45 -4.55
C LEU A 193 13.09 -8.63 -4.07
N TYR A 194 12.57 -9.48 -3.18
CA TYR A 194 13.26 -10.68 -2.72
C TYR A 194 13.66 -11.58 -3.91
N ILE A 195 12.71 -11.99 -4.76
CA ILE A 195 12.99 -12.82 -5.95
C ILE A 195 14.07 -12.18 -6.83
N THR A 196 13.97 -10.88 -7.08
CA THR A 196 14.94 -10.14 -7.91
C THR A 196 16.35 -10.18 -7.31
N THR A 197 16.48 -9.96 -5.99
CA THR A 197 17.79 -10.00 -5.30
C THR A 197 18.39 -11.40 -5.29
N GLN A 198 17.57 -12.44 -5.10
CA GLN A 198 18.02 -13.84 -5.12
C GLN A 198 18.46 -14.29 -6.53
N ILE A 199 17.84 -13.77 -7.58
CA ILE A 199 18.31 -13.95 -8.97
C ILE A 199 19.65 -13.22 -9.16
N ALA A 200 19.78 -11.98 -8.67
CA ALA A 200 21.00 -11.19 -8.83
C ALA A 200 22.23 -11.83 -8.17
N ILE A 201 22.08 -12.56 -7.05
CA ILE A 201 23.21 -13.26 -6.40
C ILE A 201 23.59 -14.58 -7.08
N THR A 202 22.68 -15.19 -7.85
CA THR A 202 22.91 -16.48 -8.51
C THR A 202 23.36 -16.32 -9.97
N ALA A 203 23.12 -15.15 -10.57
CA ALA A 203 23.47 -14.87 -11.95
C ALA A 203 24.99 -14.71 -12.17
N ALA A 204 25.49 -15.24 -13.29
CA ALA A 204 26.89 -15.08 -13.69
C ALA A 204 27.22 -13.64 -14.14
N ASP A 205 26.29 -13.01 -14.85
CA ASP A 205 26.25 -11.55 -15.06
C ASP A 205 24.99 -11.04 -14.39
N ASN A 206 25.16 -10.25 -13.34
CA ASN A 206 24.05 -9.73 -12.55
C ASN A 206 23.75 -8.25 -12.82
N THR A 207 24.47 -7.61 -13.73
CA THR A 207 24.31 -6.18 -14.04
C THR A 207 22.85 -5.81 -14.35
N PRO A 208 22.14 -6.54 -15.25
CA PRO A 208 20.74 -6.23 -15.54
C PRO A 208 19.83 -6.30 -14.30
N PHE A 209 20.06 -7.26 -13.41
CA PHE A 209 19.25 -7.41 -12.19
C PHE A 209 19.56 -6.32 -11.17
N LEU A 210 20.81 -5.86 -11.10
CA LEU A 210 21.20 -4.71 -10.27
C LEU A 210 20.52 -3.41 -10.73
N GLU A 211 20.28 -3.24 -12.04
CA GLU A 211 19.50 -2.13 -12.58
C GLU A 211 18.01 -2.26 -12.23
N VAL A 212 17.43 -3.46 -12.35
CA VAL A 212 16.03 -3.72 -11.94
C VAL A 212 15.83 -3.38 -10.45
N ILE A 213 16.77 -3.77 -9.59
CA ILE A 213 16.74 -3.46 -8.15
C ILE A 213 16.86 -1.95 -7.93
N ALA A 214 17.75 -1.26 -8.66
CA ALA A 214 17.92 0.19 -8.56
C ALA A 214 16.63 0.95 -8.88
N HIS A 215 15.92 0.52 -9.92
CA HIS A 215 14.67 1.12 -10.36
C HIS A 215 13.52 0.97 -9.35
N GLN A 216 13.63 0.07 -8.36
CA GLN A 216 12.64 -0.06 -7.29
C GLN A 216 12.60 1.14 -6.34
N LYS A 217 13.58 2.05 -6.38
CA LYS A 217 13.58 3.26 -5.53
C LYS A 217 12.28 4.05 -5.61
N LYS A 218 11.74 4.24 -6.81
CA LYS A 218 10.48 4.99 -7.01
C LYS A 218 9.30 4.23 -6.40
N SER A 219 9.19 2.93 -6.69
CA SER A 219 8.13 2.08 -6.15
C SER A 219 8.15 2.04 -4.62
N LEU A 220 9.35 1.98 -4.02
CA LEU A 220 9.53 2.03 -2.58
C LEU A 220 9.02 3.34 -1.98
N GLY A 221 9.36 4.47 -2.59
CA GLY A 221 8.90 5.79 -2.14
C GLY A 221 7.37 5.91 -2.18
N THR A 222 6.73 5.40 -3.23
CA THR A 222 5.26 5.34 -3.30
C THR A 222 4.69 4.43 -2.21
N LEU A 223 5.26 3.25 -2.01
CA LEU A 223 4.81 2.29 -0.99
C LEU A 223 4.90 2.88 0.42
N ILE A 224 6.02 3.52 0.76
CA ILE A 224 6.18 4.22 2.05
C ILE A 224 5.13 5.31 2.21
N GLY A 225 4.85 6.06 1.14
CA GLY A 225 3.82 7.12 1.13
C GLY A 225 2.42 6.60 1.46
N ILE A 226 2.03 5.43 0.94
CA ILE A 226 0.71 4.84 1.24
C ILE A 226 0.65 4.14 2.59
N ILE A 227 1.78 3.68 3.13
CA ILE A 227 1.85 3.08 4.47
C ILE A 227 1.87 4.15 5.57
N GLU A 228 2.37 5.35 5.28
CA GLU A 228 2.54 6.47 6.23
C GLU A 228 1.33 6.72 7.16
N PRO A 229 0.06 6.64 6.70
CA PRO A 229 -1.11 6.83 7.57
C PRO A 229 -1.29 5.71 8.62
N ILE A 230 -0.83 4.49 8.33
CA ILE A 230 -0.97 3.30 9.17
C ILE A 230 0.37 2.81 9.75
N LYS A 231 1.42 3.64 9.71
CA LYS A 231 2.78 3.25 10.10
C LYS A 231 2.95 2.82 11.57
N GLU A 232 2.01 3.18 12.45
CA GLU A 232 2.02 2.78 13.87
C GLU A 232 1.10 1.58 14.14
N ASP A 233 0.40 1.07 13.13
CA ASP A 233 -0.43 -0.13 13.25
C ASP A 233 0.46 -1.35 13.55
N ALA A 234 -0.01 -2.21 14.45
CA ALA A 234 0.76 -3.35 14.94
C ALA A 234 1.14 -4.34 13.83
N ASP A 235 0.33 -4.46 12.78
CA ASP A 235 0.59 -5.36 11.65
C ASP A 235 1.52 -4.73 10.59
N MET A 236 1.88 -3.44 10.75
CA MET A 236 2.59 -2.66 9.74
C MET A 236 3.88 -2.01 10.25
N ALA A 237 3.99 -1.71 11.54
CA ALA A 237 5.09 -0.92 12.09
C ALA A 237 6.48 -1.47 11.78
N ASP A 238 6.68 -2.79 11.91
CA ASP A 238 7.96 -3.43 11.63
C ASP A 238 8.27 -3.49 10.12
N ILE A 239 7.23 -3.66 9.30
CA ILE A 239 7.34 -3.62 7.83
C ILE A 239 7.74 -2.21 7.39
N TYR A 240 7.02 -1.19 7.85
CA TYR A 240 7.30 0.21 7.56
C TYR A 240 8.73 0.58 7.95
N LYS A 241 9.17 0.20 9.16
CA LYS A 241 10.55 0.45 9.59
C LYS A 241 11.57 -0.19 8.65
N SER A 242 11.36 -1.45 8.25
CA SER A 242 12.27 -2.15 7.32
C SER A 242 12.28 -1.50 5.94
N LEU A 243 11.14 -0.98 5.47
CA LEU A 243 11.05 -0.23 4.21
C LEU A 243 11.76 1.13 4.29
N ILE A 244 11.75 1.79 5.46
CA ILE A 244 12.55 3.00 5.71
C ILE A 244 14.05 2.67 5.68
N ASP A 245 14.48 1.61 6.37
CA ASP A 245 15.89 1.16 6.33
C ASP A 245 16.34 0.86 4.88
N LEU A 246 15.45 0.26 4.08
CA LEU A 246 15.68 0.04 2.66
C LEU A 246 15.78 1.35 1.87
N ALA A 247 14.90 2.33 2.16
CA ALA A 247 14.92 3.63 1.49
C ALA A 247 16.22 4.40 1.76
N GLU A 248 16.77 4.31 2.98
CA GLU A 248 18.08 4.89 3.31
C GLU A 248 19.20 4.30 2.44
N ILE A 249 19.16 3.00 2.16
CA ILE A 249 20.13 2.36 1.25
C ILE A 249 20.00 2.93 -0.16
N TYR A 250 18.76 3.15 -0.64
CA TYR A 250 18.48 3.70 -1.97
C TYR A 250 18.88 5.17 -2.14
N GLU A 251 19.16 5.93 -1.08
CA GLU A 251 19.64 7.31 -1.21
C GLU A 251 21.01 7.40 -1.89
N GLU A 252 21.84 6.37 -1.74
CA GLU A 252 23.17 6.30 -2.36
C GLU A 252 23.19 5.53 -3.69
N VAL A 253 22.04 5.01 -4.13
CA VAL A 253 21.93 4.16 -5.34
C VAL A 253 21.70 5.02 -6.58
N GLY A 254 22.53 4.78 -7.61
CA GLY A 254 22.39 5.38 -8.94
C GLY A 254 21.54 4.53 -9.88
N GLU A 255 21.91 4.47 -11.16
CA GLU A 255 21.20 3.65 -12.17
C GLU A 255 21.39 2.13 -11.94
N THR A 256 22.48 1.74 -11.30
CA THR A 256 22.83 0.34 -11.01
C THR A 256 23.33 0.23 -9.57
N LEU A 257 22.99 -0.85 -8.87
CA LEU A 257 23.58 -1.17 -7.58
C LEU A 257 25.04 -1.61 -7.71
N THR A 258 25.85 -1.26 -6.71
CA THR A 258 27.14 -1.93 -6.47
C THR A 258 26.93 -3.24 -5.69
N THR A 259 27.90 -4.16 -5.71
CA THR A 259 27.85 -5.39 -4.90
C THR A 259 27.63 -5.11 -3.41
N GLY A 260 28.30 -4.09 -2.86
CA GLY A 260 28.12 -3.72 -1.45
C GLY A 260 26.74 -3.13 -1.15
N GLN A 261 26.10 -2.46 -2.11
CA GLN A 261 24.71 -2.01 -1.96
C GLN A 261 23.73 -3.18 -2.06
N LEU A 262 23.98 -4.16 -2.95
CA LEU A 262 23.20 -5.39 -2.99
C LEU A 262 23.25 -6.13 -1.65
N GLU A 263 24.43 -6.26 -1.04
CA GLU A 263 24.58 -6.88 0.29
C GLU A 263 23.78 -6.15 1.37
N LYS A 264 23.75 -4.81 1.35
CA LYS A 264 22.91 -4.01 2.25
C LYS A 264 21.42 -4.28 2.02
N VAL A 265 20.96 -4.28 0.76
CA VAL A 265 19.57 -4.58 0.42
C VAL A 265 19.19 -5.98 0.91
N LEU A 266 20.03 -6.99 0.65
CA LEU A 266 19.84 -8.38 1.13
C LEU A 266 19.70 -8.44 2.66
N SER A 267 20.53 -7.69 3.38
CA SER A 267 20.49 -7.66 4.86
C SER A 267 19.18 -7.13 5.45
N VAL A 268 18.37 -6.44 4.64
CA VAL A 268 17.04 -5.94 5.02
C VAL A 268 15.94 -6.84 4.45
N ILE A 269 15.99 -7.16 3.16
CA ILE A 269 14.89 -7.84 2.48
C ILE A 269 14.74 -9.31 2.87
N ASP A 270 15.85 -10.03 3.10
CA ASP A 270 15.81 -11.45 3.48
C ASP A 270 15.09 -11.65 4.84
N PRO A 271 15.49 -10.98 5.94
CA PRO A 271 14.78 -11.13 7.21
C PRO A 271 13.37 -10.54 7.18
N LEU A 272 13.15 -9.44 6.44
CA LEU A 272 11.80 -8.88 6.26
C LEU A 272 10.88 -9.92 5.60
N ARG A 273 11.35 -10.55 4.53
CA ARG A 273 10.58 -11.54 3.80
C ARG A 273 10.38 -12.83 4.60
N GLU A 274 11.35 -13.22 5.43
CA GLU A 274 11.19 -14.34 6.38
C GLU A 274 10.14 -14.03 7.46
N SER A 275 10.04 -12.78 7.90
CA SER A 275 9.10 -12.38 8.96
C SER A 275 7.62 -12.47 8.56
N ILE A 276 7.31 -12.45 7.25
CA ILE A 276 5.93 -12.44 6.75
C ILE A 276 5.44 -13.79 6.21
N VAL A 277 6.26 -14.86 6.14
CA VAL A 277 5.86 -16.18 5.59
C VAL A 277 6.08 -17.40 6.47
#